data_AF-A0AAJ6ZK54-F1
#
_entry.id   AF-A0AAJ6ZK54-F1
#
_cell.length_a   1.000
_cell.length_b   1.000
_cell.length_c   1.000
_cell.angle_alpha   90.00
_cell.angle_beta   90.00
_cell.angle_gamma   90.00
#
_symmetry.space_group_name_H-M   'P 1'
#
loop_
_entity.id
_entity.type
_entity.pdbx_description
1 polymer ?
#
loop_
_entity_poly.entity_id
_entity_poly.type
_entity_poly.pdbx_seq_one_letter_code
_entity_poly.pdbx_strand_id
1 'polypeptide(L)'
;FTSLGGGMGGAAGGLCDRRAYGRSFNTLALAHATAEDKDRVPERIAALTLAHEMGHSFGAHHDDNFPNPECRGYLMGSQSSTTESIHHFEFSLCSKRLIAATLSSMSYCLIEQDRPYCGNGIVEEGEACDCGLPSHCSQRDPCCTPRAGGALVYEEGALHKEGCSVAPSATCHPSQGLCCNADCQYADLKEHGI
;
A
#
# COMPACT_ATOMS: atom_id res chain seq x y z
N PHE A 1 8.07 19.72 -4.13
CA PHE A 1 8.02 19.86 -2.67
C PHE A 1 9.00 18.84 -2.10
N THR A 2 10.20 19.25 -1.71
CA THR A 2 11.21 18.33 -1.16
C THR A 2 10.81 17.98 0.27
N SER A 3 10.40 16.72 0.49
CA SER A 3 10.27 16.13 1.82
C SER A 3 11.64 16.15 2.49
N LEU A 4 11.80 17.03 3.49
CA LEU A 4 12.95 17.01 4.37
C LEU A 4 12.68 15.88 5.38
N GLY A 5 12.94 14.64 4.95
CA GLY A 5 12.92 13.49 5.83
C GLY A 5 13.80 13.75 7.05
N GLY A 6 13.28 13.42 8.24
CA GLY A 6 13.93 13.55 9.54
C GLY A 6 15.20 12.71 9.68
N GLY A 7 16.24 13.07 8.93
CA GLY A 7 17.61 12.60 9.10
C GLY A 7 18.34 13.39 10.18
N MET A 8 19.48 12.84 10.63
CA MET A 8 20.34 13.39 11.69
C MET A 8 20.61 14.88 11.46
N GLY A 9 19.95 15.73 12.27
CA GLY A 9 20.02 17.19 12.12
C GLY A 9 18.83 17.96 12.69
N GLY A 10 17.74 17.28 13.06
CA GLY A 10 16.60 17.91 13.76
C GLY A 10 15.62 18.66 12.84
N ALA A 11 15.57 18.33 11.54
CA ALA A 11 14.54 18.85 10.66
C ALA A 11 13.20 18.14 10.91
N ALA A 12 12.10 18.90 10.98
CA ALA A 12 10.75 18.35 11.10
C ALA A 12 10.30 17.71 9.77
N GLY A 13 9.74 16.50 9.83
CA GLY A 13 9.23 15.78 8.65
C GLY A 13 9.56 14.30 8.59
N GLY A 14 8.78 13.57 7.79
CA GLY A 14 8.96 12.15 7.54
C GLY A 14 8.30 11.25 8.58
N LEU A 15 8.81 10.04 8.70
CA LEU A 15 8.22 8.96 9.48
C LEU A 15 8.10 9.34 10.95
N CYS A 16 6.93 9.07 11.52
CA CYS A 16 6.64 9.35 12.93
C CYS A 16 6.88 10.81 13.34
N ASP A 17 6.77 11.80 12.44
CA ASP A 17 6.84 13.20 12.86
C ASP A 17 5.62 13.58 13.72
N ARG A 18 5.84 14.34 14.80
CA ARG A 18 4.74 14.79 15.68
C ARG A 18 4.12 16.07 15.13
N ARG A 19 2.81 16.22 15.36
CA ARG A 19 2.11 17.46 15.05
C ARG A 19 2.76 18.63 15.80
N ALA A 20 3.21 19.64 15.08
CA ALA A 20 3.82 20.84 15.61
C ALA A 20 3.17 22.08 14.98
N TYR A 21 2.84 23.10 15.79
CA TYR A 21 2.22 24.35 15.34
C TYR A 21 0.98 24.15 14.44
N GLY A 22 0.16 23.15 14.78
CA GLY A 22 -1.06 22.80 14.04
C GLY A 22 -0.82 22.02 12.74
N ARG A 23 0.42 21.73 12.37
CA ARG A 23 0.82 21.03 11.14
C ARG A 23 1.42 19.65 11.43
N SER A 24 1.27 18.75 10.47
CA SER A 24 1.83 17.39 10.51
C SER A 24 2.70 17.22 9.27
N PHE A 25 3.99 16.91 9.45
CA PHE A 25 4.94 16.75 8.34
C PHE A 25 5.25 15.28 8.03
N ASN A 26 4.52 14.35 8.64
CA ASN A 26 4.42 12.94 8.24
C ASN A 26 3.35 12.75 7.14
N THR A 27 3.39 13.58 6.11
CA THR A 27 2.41 13.60 5.01
C THR A 27 3.10 13.38 3.67
N LEU A 28 2.37 12.77 2.73
CA LEU A 28 2.85 12.46 1.38
C LEU A 28 1.73 12.78 0.39
N ALA A 29 2.08 13.33 -0.77
CA ALA A 29 1.15 13.64 -1.84
C ALA A 29 1.73 13.21 -3.18
N LEU A 30 0.90 12.58 -4.01
CA LEU A 30 1.24 12.14 -5.36
C LEU A 30 0.16 12.57 -6.34
N ALA A 31 0.57 12.88 -7.56
CA ALA A 31 -0.34 13.16 -8.66
C ALA A 31 -0.33 12.01 -9.66
N HIS A 32 -1.51 11.54 -10.04
CA HIS A 32 -1.69 10.46 -11.03
C HIS A 32 -2.01 11.01 -12.45
N ALA A 33 -1.77 12.30 -12.67
CA ALA A 33 -2.00 12.95 -13.96
C ALA A 33 -0.76 13.76 -14.36
N THR A 34 -0.39 13.70 -15.64
CA THR A 34 0.66 14.54 -16.21
C THR A 34 0.17 15.97 -16.40
N ALA A 35 1.10 16.94 -16.36
CA ALA A 35 0.77 18.35 -16.59
C ALA A 35 0.40 18.64 -18.05
N GLU A 36 0.99 17.90 -18.99
CA GLU A 36 0.64 17.89 -20.40
C GLU A 36 -0.44 16.82 -20.65
N ASP A 37 -1.51 17.22 -21.34
CA ASP A 37 -2.67 16.42 -21.75
C ASP A 37 -3.54 15.76 -20.66
N LYS A 38 -3.18 15.89 -19.37
CA LYS A 38 -3.87 15.26 -18.22
C LYS A 38 -3.98 13.74 -18.34
N ASP A 39 -3.08 13.11 -19.09
CA ASP A 39 -3.05 11.68 -19.22
C ASP A 39 -2.75 11.00 -17.89
N ARG A 40 -3.37 9.83 -17.69
CA ARG A 40 -3.20 9.05 -16.46
C ARG A 40 -1.79 8.47 -16.44
N VAL A 41 -1.07 8.72 -15.34
CA VAL A 41 0.25 8.12 -15.11
C VAL A 41 0.11 6.60 -15.05
N PRO A 42 0.93 5.83 -15.80
CA PRO A 42 0.91 4.38 -15.76
C PRO A 42 1.10 3.86 -14.32
N GLU A 43 0.36 2.81 -13.95
CA GLU A 43 0.36 2.27 -12.59
C GLU A 43 1.76 1.93 -12.07
N ARG A 44 2.59 1.33 -12.93
CA ARG A 44 4.00 1.04 -12.63
C ARG A 44 4.78 2.28 -12.20
N ILE A 45 4.61 3.39 -12.93
CA ILE A 45 5.32 4.65 -12.65
C ILE A 45 4.77 5.29 -11.37
N ALA A 46 3.45 5.24 -11.16
CA ALA A 46 2.84 5.73 -9.93
C ALA A 46 3.33 4.95 -8.69
N ALA A 47 3.44 3.63 -8.78
CA ALA A 47 3.97 2.79 -7.71
C ALA A 47 5.45 3.11 -7.40
N LEU A 48 6.28 3.29 -8.43
CA LEU A 48 7.68 3.70 -8.25
C LEU A 48 7.80 5.10 -7.61
N THR A 49 6.97 6.04 -8.05
CA THR A 49 6.95 7.40 -7.49
C THR A 49 6.51 7.36 -6.03
N LEU A 50 5.49 6.56 -5.69
CA LEU A 50 5.11 6.33 -4.29
C LEU A 50 6.25 5.77 -3.47
N ALA A 51 6.94 4.75 -3.97
CA ALA A 51 8.09 4.15 -3.28
C ALA A 51 9.23 5.16 -3.09
N HIS A 52 9.49 6.03 -4.06
CA HIS A 52 10.47 7.12 -3.97
C HIS A 52 10.12 8.11 -2.86
N GLU A 53 8.89 8.63 -2.83
CA GLU A 53 8.44 9.58 -1.80
C GLU A 53 8.34 8.93 -0.41
N MET A 54 8.03 7.64 -0.34
CA MET A 54 8.14 6.86 0.89
C MET A 54 9.62 6.74 1.32
N GLY A 55 10.55 6.53 0.40
CA GLY A 55 11.99 6.57 0.68
C GLY A 55 12.42 7.85 1.39
N HIS A 56 11.95 9.01 0.91
CA HIS A 56 12.16 10.30 1.60
C HIS A 56 11.52 10.34 2.99
N SER A 57 10.31 9.81 3.14
CA SER A 57 9.64 9.72 4.45
C SER A 57 10.45 8.87 5.44
N PHE A 58 11.15 7.85 4.96
CA PHE A 58 12.09 7.03 5.75
C PHE A 58 13.51 7.63 5.84
N GLY A 59 13.71 8.88 5.43
CA GLY A 59 14.97 9.62 5.64
C GLY A 59 16.01 9.47 4.53
N ALA A 60 15.71 8.78 3.42
CA ALA A 60 16.61 8.74 2.27
C ALA A 60 16.67 10.10 1.56
N HIS A 61 17.85 10.45 1.05
CA HIS A 61 18.05 11.57 0.14
C HIS A 61 18.21 11.08 -1.30
N HIS A 62 18.20 12.00 -2.26
CA HIS A 62 18.50 11.62 -3.63
C HIS A 62 19.91 11.04 -3.74
N ASP A 63 20.03 9.95 -4.50
CA ASP A 63 21.29 9.22 -4.68
C ASP A 63 22.38 10.10 -5.35
N ASP A 64 21.97 11.10 -6.13
CA ASP A 64 22.86 12.07 -6.77
C ASP A 64 23.57 13.02 -5.80
N ASN A 65 23.04 13.17 -4.57
CA ASN A 65 23.63 14.01 -3.54
C ASN A 65 24.85 13.35 -2.86
N PHE A 66 25.04 12.04 -3.07
CA PHE A 66 26.18 11.35 -2.50
C PHE A 66 27.41 11.45 -3.41
N PRO A 67 28.60 11.67 -2.84
CA PRO A 67 29.83 11.67 -3.63
C PRO A 67 30.18 10.29 -4.19
N ASN A 68 29.65 9.20 -3.60
CA ASN A 68 29.88 7.85 -4.08
C ASN A 68 29.06 7.58 -5.37
N PRO A 69 29.69 7.37 -6.54
CA PRO A 69 28.97 7.11 -7.78
C PRO A 69 28.17 5.80 -7.76
N GLU A 70 28.53 4.84 -6.89
CA GLU A 70 27.79 3.56 -6.75
C GLU A 70 26.38 3.73 -6.17
N CYS A 71 26.04 4.91 -5.64
CA CYS A 71 24.68 5.18 -5.19
C CYS A 71 23.70 5.38 -6.37
N ARG A 72 24.19 5.74 -7.56
CA ARG A 72 23.35 6.19 -8.69
C ARG A 72 22.67 5.03 -9.43
N GLY A 73 21.55 5.32 -10.10
CA GLY A 73 20.82 4.34 -10.92
C GLY A 73 19.81 3.48 -10.16
N TYR A 74 19.49 3.85 -8.92
CA TYR A 74 18.53 3.21 -8.03
C TYR A 74 17.27 4.07 -7.85
N LEU A 75 16.31 3.58 -7.06
CA LEU A 75 14.99 4.19 -6.83
C LEU A 75 15.05 5.66 -6.37
N MET A 76 16.09 6.08 -5.63
CA MET A 76 16.21 7.45 -5.12
C MET A 76 16.98 8.40 -6.04
N GLY A 77 17.12 8.07 -7.33
CA GLY A 77 17.61 9.04 -8.32
C GLY A 77 16.74 10.31 -8.36
N SER A 78 17.35 11.48 -8.50
CA SER A 78 16.66 12.79 -8.51
C SER A 78 15.80 13.03 -9.75
N GLN A 79 15.99 12.24 -10.80
CA GLN A 79 15.24 12.32 -12.05
C GLN A 79 14.53 11.00 -12.32
N SER A 80 13.32 11.06 -12.88
CA SER A 80 12.66 9.88 -13.44
C SER A 80 13.49 9.38 -14.62
N SER A 81 14.33 8.40 -14.36
CA SER A 81 15.24 7.85 -15.34
C SER A 81 14.44 7.06 -16.36
N THR A 82 14.43 7.53 -17.61
CA THR A 82 13.95 6.80 -18.80
C THR A 82 14.88 5.64 -19.15
N THR A 83 16.01 5.49 -18.44
CA THR A 83 16.99 4.45 -18.68
C THR A 83 16.54 3.12 -18.08
N GLU A 84 16.72 2.04 -18.83
CA GLU A 84 16.44 0.65 -18.43
C GLU A 84 17.40 0.14 -17.35
N SER A 85 17.74 0.94 -16.34
CA SER A 85 18.44 0.42 -15.17
C SER A 85 17.50 -0.56 -14.47
N ILE A 86 17.96 -1.81 -14.40
CA ILE A 86 17.27 -2.92 -13.77
C ILE A 86 17.05 -2.64 -12.27
N HIS A 87 17.81 -1.70 -11.69
CA HIS A 87 17.82 -1.41 -10.26
C HIS A 87 16.86 -0.30 -9.81
N HIS A 88 16.02 0.26 -10.69
CA HIS A 88 15.03 1.28 -10.30
C HIS A 88 13.94 0.77 -9.33
N PHE A 89 13.84 -0.54 -9.14
CA PHE A 89 12.96 -1.16 -8.16
C PHE A 89 13.64 -1.35 -6.79
N GLU A 90 14.89 -0.92 -6.63
CA GLU A 90 15.67 -1.13 -5.42
C GLU A 90 16.22 0.19 -4.84
N PHE A 91 16.32 0.25 -3.52
CA PHE A 91 17.11 1.29 -2.85
C PHE A 91 18.61 1.00 -2.97
N SER A 92 19.40 2.04 -3.26
CA SER A 92 20.86 1.97 -3.22
C SER A 92 21.37 1.64 -1.81
N LEU A 93 22.63 1.21 -1.69
CA LEU A 93 23.28 1.02 -0.39
C LEU A 93 23.30 2.32 0.44
N CYS A 94 23.37 3.47 -0.22
CA CYS A 94 23.43 4.78 0.41
C CYS A 94 22.06 5.16 1.00
N SER A 95 20.99 4.94 0.24
CA SER A 95 19.61 5.08 0.69
C SER A 95 19.30 4.12 1.84
N LYS A 96 19.65 2.83 1.72
CA LYS A 96 19.43 1.81 2.76
C LYS A 96 20.08 2.17 4.10
N ARG A 97 21.29 2.75 4.08
CA ARG A 97 21.98 3.20 5.30
C ARG A 97 21.22 4.30 6.04
N LEU A 98 20.71 5.29 5.32
CA LEU A 98 19.91 6.37 5.94
C LEU A 98 18.58 5.85 6.46
N ILE A 99 17.88 5.01 5.68
CA ILE A 99 16.64 4.37 6.10
C ILE A 99 16.86 3.57 7.40
N ALA A 100 17.92 2.78 7.48
CA ALA A 100 18.25 2.03 8.69
C ALA A 100 18.53 2.93 9.91
N ALA A 101 19.21 4.06 9.71
CA ALA A 101 19.45 5.03 10.78
C ALA A 101 18.15 5.70 11.27
N THR A 102 17.24 6.06 10.34
CA THR A 102 15.92 6.58 10.68
C THR A 102 15.08 5.54 11.41
N LEU A 103 15.03 4.29 10.94
CA LEU A 103 14.32 3.21 11.64
C LEU A 103 14.87 2.95 13.04
N SER A 104 16.17 3.14 13.26
CA SER A 104 16.79 2.98 14.58
C SER A 104 16.43 4.09 15.57
N SER A 105 15.93 5.24 15.09
CA SER A 105 15.71 6.45 15.92
C SER A 105 14.28 7.01 15.90
N MET A 106 13.52 6.74 14.83
CA MET A 106 12.20 7.34 14.52
C MET A 106 11.17 6.27 14.14
N SER A 107 11.23 5.10 14.77
CA SER A 107 10.28 3.98 14.55
C SER A 107 9.20 3.87 15.63
N TYR A 108 9.11 4.82 16.56
CA TYR A 108 8.24 4.71 17.73
C TYR A 108 6.73 4.67 17.43
N CYS A 109 6.30 5.02 16.21
CA CYS A 109 4.93 4.90 15.73
C CYS A 109 4.71 3.65 14.85
N LEU A 110 5.77 2.92 14.53
CA LEU A 110 5.69 1.66 13.81
C LEU A 110 5.36 0.55 14.81
N ILE A 111 4.51 -0.37 14.36
CA ILE A 111 4.15 -1.57 15.11
C ILE A 111 4.45 -2.77 14.22
N GLU A 112 4.98 -3.83 14.82
CA GLU A 112 5.08 -5.12 14.15
C GLU A 112 3.65 -5.64 13.91
N GLN A 113 3.34 -5.90 12.64
CA GLN A 113 2.10 -6.55 12.23
C GLN A 113 2.41 -8.00 11.90
N ASP A 114 2.36 -8.84 12.94
CA ASP A 114 2.63 -10.27 12.82
C ASP A 114 1.38 -11.08 12.43
N ARG A 115 0.25 -10.40 12.19
CA ARG A 115 -1.03 -11.05 11.94
C ARG A 115 -1.80 -10.33 10.84
N PRO A 116 -2.46 -11.08 9.94
CA PRO A 116 -3.47 -10.56 9.04
C PRO A 116 -4.45 -9.63 9.73
N TYR A 117 -4.77 -8.51 9.09
CA TYR A 117 -5.74 -7.52 9.55
C TYR A 117 -6.88 -7.40 8.54
N CYS A 118 -7.96 -8.11 8.83
CA CYS A 118 -9.20 -7.93 8.09
C CYS A 118 -9.72 -6.49 8.21
N GLY A 119 -10.05 -5.87 7.08
CA GLY A 119 -10.63 -4.54 6.97
C GLY A 119 -9.65 -3.43 6.54
N ASN A 120 -8.40 -3.77 6.21
CA ASN A 120 -7.44 -2.82 5.60
C ASN A 120 -7.55 -2.78 4.06
N GLY A 121 -8.33 -3.69 3.47
CA GLY A 121 -8.53 -3.82 2.03
C GLY A 121 -7.45 -4.60 1.31
N ILE A 122 -6.63 -5.37 2.04
CA ILE A 122 -5.55 -6.22 1.53
C ILE A 122 -5.91 -7.65 1.90
N VAL A 123 -5.95 -8.55 0.92
CA VAL A 123 -6.18 -9.97 1.20
C VAL A 123 -4.90 -10.57 1.76
N GLU A 124 -4.94 -10.95 3.04
CA GLU A 124 -3.81 -11.54 3.77
C GLU A 124 -4.00 -13.06 3.99
N GLU A 125 -3.00 -13.72 4.58
CA GLU A 125 -3.08 -15.18 4.81
C GLU A 125 -4.30 -15.55 5.67
N GLY A 126 -5.09 -16.53 5.22
CA GLY A 126 -6.32 -16.95 5.89
C GLY A 126 -7.57 -16.15 5.52
N GLU A 127 -7.44 -15.06 4.76
CA GLU A 127 -8.57 -14.28 4.25
C GLU A 127 -8.96 -14.75 2.84
N ALA A 128 -10.26 -14.83 2.57
CA ALA A 128 -10.75 -15.05 1.22
C ALA A 128 -10.89 -13.72 0.47
N CYS A 129 -11.15 -12.62 1.17
CA CYS A 129 -11.43 -11.30 0.59
C CYS A 129 -11.22 -10.23 1.66
N ASP A 130 -10.93 -8.99 1.27
CA ASP A 130 -10.98 -7.86 2.19
C ASP A 130 -11.56 -6.62 1.48
N CYS A 131 -12.83 -6.36 1.76
CA CYS A 131 -13.57 -5.23 1.23
C CYS A 131 -13.26 -3.89 1.95
N GLY A 132 -12.48 -3.92 3.03
CA GLY A 132 -12.13 -2.79 3.87
C GLY A 132 -13.15 -2.53 4.98
N LEU A 133 -13.47 -1.25 5.22
CA LEU A 133 -14.36 -0.85 6.31
C LEU A 133 -15.80 -1.38 6.11
N PRO A 134 -16.48 -1.83 7.19
CA PRO A 134 -17.82 -2.39 7.11
C PRO A 134 -18.86 -1.49 6.44
N SER A 135 -18.75 -0.17 6.60
CA SER A 135 -19.71 0.80 6.06
C SER A 135 -19.79 0.81 4.54
N HIS A 136 -18.72 0.44 3.84
CA HIS A 136 -18.64 0.46 2.37
C HIS A 136 -18.54 -0.95 1.77
N CYS A 137 -18.32 -1.97 2.59
CA CYS A 137 -18.07 -3.33 2.15
C CYS A 137 -19.18 -3.85 1.22
N SER A 138 -20.45 -3.81 1.64
CA SER A 138 -21.55 -4.37 0.85
C SER A 138 -21.78 -3.68 -0.51
N GLN A 139 -21.32 -2.44 -0.68
CA GLN A 139 -21.40 -1.72 -1.95
C GLN A 139 -20.18 -1.97 -2.83
N ARG A 140 -19.00 -2.09 -2.22
CA ARG A 140 -17.73 -2.31 -2.92
C ARG A 140 -17.57 -3.75 -3.37
N ASP A 141 -18.00 -4.69 -2.53
CA ASP A 141 -17.77 -6.11 -2.68
C ASP A 141 -18.88 -6.91 -1.96
N PRO A 142 -19.99 -7.20 -2.65
CA PRO A 142 -21.10 -7.97 -2.09
C PRO A 142 -20.75 -9.45 -1.86
N CYS A 143 -19.63 -9.93 -2.40
CA CYS A 143 -19.17 -11.30 -2.24
C CYS A 143 -18.39 -11.50 -0.93
N CYS A 144 -18.07 -10.43 -0.21
CA CYS A 144 -17.21 -10.45 0.97
C CYS A 144 -17.96 -10.20 2.27
N THR A 145 -17.62 -10.96 3.32
CA THR A 145 -18.10 -10.71 4.69
C THR A 145 -17.27 -9.57 5.30
N PRO A 146 -17.88 -8.44 5.70
CA PRO A 146 -17.14 -7.36 6.35
C PRO A 146 -16.53 -7.81 7.67
N ARG A 147 -15.47 -7.13 8.12
CA ARG A 147 -14.96 -7.30 9.48
C ARG A 147 -16.09 -7.12 10.50
N ALA A 148 -16.23 -8.07 11.41
CA ALA A 148 -17.16 -7.97 12.52
C ALA A 148 -16.77 -6.82 13.47
N GLY A 149 -17.56 -5.74 13.42
CA GLY A 149 -17.41 -4.56 14.27
C GLY A 149 -18.67 -3.67 14.35
N GLY A 150 -19.86 -4.21 14.03
CA GLY A 150 -21.09 -3.39 13.99
C GLY A 150 -22.44 -4.10 13.85
N ALA A 151 -22.52 -5.42 13.69
CA ALA A 151 -23.79 -6.14 13.82
C ALA A 151 -23.53 -7.59 14.21
N LEU A 152 -23.56 -7.85 15.52
CA LEU A 152 -24.05 -9.13 16.01
C LEU A 152 -25.53 -9.22 15.59
N VAL A 153 -25.82 -9.75 14.41
CA VAL A 153 -27.13 -10.35 14.18
C VAL A 153 -27.05 -11.73 14.83
N TYR A 154 -27.34 -11.77 16.12
CA TYR A 154 -27.79 -12.98 16.79
C TYR A 154 -29.21 -13.27 16.25
N GLU A 155 -29.28 -13.97 15.13
CA GLU A 155 -30.47 -14.78 14.82
C GLU A 155 -30.09 -16.22 15.20
N GLU A 156 -30.86 -16.83 16.08
CA GLU A 156 -30.74 -18.24 16.42
C GLU A 156 -30.82 -19.07 15.12
N GLY A 157 -29.68 -19.59 14.66
CA GLY A 157 -29.60 -20.48 13.50
C GLY A 157 -28.76 -19.98 12.30
N ALA A 158 -28.20 -18.77 12.33
CA ALA A 158 -27.32 -18.29 11.25
C ALA A 158 -25.84 -18.64 11.51
N LEU A 159 -25.22 -19.36 10.56
CA LEU A 159 -23.82 -19.80 10.60
C LEU A 159 -22.88 -18.57 10.66
N HIS A 160 -22.18 -18.36 11.78
CA HIS A 160 -21.21 -17.28 11.91
C HIS A 160 -20.01 -17.56 10.99
N LYS A 161 -19.81 -16.71 9.98
CA LYS A 161 -18.57 -16.69 9.20
C LYS A 161 -17.65 -15.62 9.74
N GLU A 162 -16.36 -15.95 9.86
CA GLU A 162 -15.32 -15.00 10.24
C GLU A 162 -15.28 -13.84 9.22
N GLY A 163 -14.91 -12.64 9.67
CA GLY A 163 -14.75 -11.49 8.76
C GLY A 163 -13.72 -11.79 7.69
N CYS A 164 -13.81 -11.13 6.53
CA CYS A 164 -12.91 -11.34 5.40
C CYS A 164 -12.98 -12.74 4.78
N SER A 165 -14.15 -13.38 4.92
CA SER A 165 -14.50 -14.64 4.26
C SER A 165 -15.61 -14.44 3.23
N VAL A 166 -15.80 -15.41 2.34
CA VAL A 166 -16.89 -15.40 1.35
C VAL A 166 -18.24 -15.20 2.05
N ALA A 167 -19.01 -14.20 1.62
CA ALA A 167 -20.30 -13.84 2.21
C ALA A 167 -21.23 -15.07 2.36
N PRO A 168 -22.10 -15.12 3.39
CA PRO A 168 -23.08 -16.20 3.52
C PRO A 168 -24.02 -16.32 2.31
N SER A 169 -24.29 -15.21 1.62
CA SER A 169 -25.10 -15.14 0.40
C SER A 169 -24.35 -15.51 -0.89
N ALA A 170 -23.03 -15.67 -0.83
CA ALA A 170 -22.17 -15.93 -1.97
C ALA A 170 -21.72 -17.40 -2.02
N THR A 171 -21.53 -17.92 -3.24
CA THR A 171 -21.04 -19.30 -3.45
C THR A 171 -19.51 -19.33 -3.54
N CYS A 172 -18.92 -18.28 -4.08
CA CYS A 172 -17.48 -18.11 -4.24
C CYS A 172 -17.14 -16.61 -4.17
N HIS A 173 -15.85 -16.29 -4.20
CA HIS A 173 -15.38 -14.91 -4.34
C HIS A 173 -14.39 -14.78 -5.52
N PRO A 174 -14.43 -13.70 -6.34
CA PRO A 174 -13.53 -13.53 -7.50
C PRO A 174 -12.03 -13.62 -7.22
N SER A 175 -11.59 -13.30 -5.99
CA SER A 175 -10.20 -13.49 -5.53
C SER A 175 -9.73 -14.96 -5.55
N GLN A 176 -10.66 -15.92 -5.53
CA GLN A 176 -10.36 -17.36 -5.58
C GLN A 176 -9.98 -17.81 -7.01
N GLY A 177 -10.11 -16.91 -7.99
CA GLY A 177 -9.69 -17.11 -9.36
C GLY A 177 -10.84 -17.13 -10.36
N LEU A 178 -10.51 -17.53 -11.59
CA LEU A 178 -11.35 -17.46 -12.78
C LEU A 178 -12.66 -18.25 -12.67
N CYS A 179 -12.72 -19.23 -11.76
CA CYS A 179 -13.92 -20.04 -11.53
C CYS A 179 -15.04 -19.30 -10.79
N CYS A 180 -14.83 -18.06 -10.36
CA CYS A 180 -15.85 -17.23 -9.74
C CYS A 180 -16.12 -15.96 -10.56
N ASN A 181 -17.39 -15.70 -10.87
CA ASN A 181 -17.80 -14.50 -11.58
C ASN A 181 -18.06 -13.33 -10.62
N ALA A 182 -18.28 -12.13 -11.19
CA ALA A 182 -18.53 -10.91 -10.42
C ALA A 182 -19.84 -10.94 -9.61
N ASP A 183 -20.76 -11.85 -9.93
CA ASP A 183 -22.03 -12.06 -9.21
C ASP A 183 -21.89 -13.07 -8.06
N CYS A 184 -20.66 -13.41 -7.67
CA CYS A 184 -20.33 -14.36 -6.60
C CYS A 184 -20.83 -15.80 -6.84
N GLN A 185 -20.92 -16.21 -8.11
CA GLN A 185 -21.33 -17.53 -8.56
C GLN A 185 -20.22 -18.22 -9.35
N TYR A 186 -20.28 -19.55 -9.44
CA TYR A 186 -19.34 -20.28 -10.28
C TYR A 186 -19.50 -19.88 -11.75
N ALA A 187 -18.40 -19.52 -12.39
CA ALA A 187 -18.37 -19.15 -13.79
C ALA A 187 -18.63 -20.38 -14.69
N ASP A 188 -19.39 -20.21 -15.77
CA ASP A 188 -19.45 -21.20 -16.85
C ASP A 188 -18.21 -21.04 -17.72
N LEU A 189 -17.25 -21.95 -17.58
CA LEU A 189 -15.97 -21.92 -18.29
C LEU A 189 -15.95 -22.76 -19.57
N LYS A 190 -17.11 -23.24 -20.06
CA LYS A 190 -17.18 -24.02 -21.31
C LYS A 190 -16.59 -23.28 -22.51
N GLU A 191 -16.77 -21.96 -22.58
CA GLU A 191 -16.18 -21.12 -23.63
C GLU A 191 -14.65 -20.98 -23.52
N HIS A 192 -14.09 -21.28 -22.34
CA HIS A 192 -12.65 -21.32 -22.08
C HIS A 192 -12.05 -22.72 -22.25
N GLY A 193 -12.86 -23.72 -22.66
CA GLY A 193 -12.42 -25.09 -22.91
C GLY A 193 -12.13 -25.91 -21.65
N ILE A 194 -12.71 -25.53 -20.51
CA ILE A 194 -12.61 -26.22 -19.21
C ILE A 194 -13.97 -26.81 -18.85
#